data_AF-A0A5J4PYK4-F1
#
_entry.id   AF-A0A5J4PYK4-F1
#
_cell.length_a   1.000
_cell.length_b   1.000
_cell.length_c   1.000
_cell.angle_alpha   90.00
_cell.angle_beta   90.00
_cell.angle_gamma   90.00
#
_symmetry.space_group_name_H-M   'P 1'
#
loop_
_entity.id
_entity.type
_entity.pdbx_description
1 polymer ?
#
loop_
_entity_poly.entity_id
_entity_poly.type
_entity_poly.pdbx_seq_one_letter_code
_entity_poly.pdbx_strand_id
1 'polypeptide(L)'
;AFRELQDPRKERKKKHKLLDIIILSVLSVLCGAESYDSIELFGKTNLAFLKQILELKNGIPSHDTINRVFSILNPRTFECLFMEWANTLKDSKVLEHVIAIDGKTVHGSKDNFHHTSPIHLVHAWSVENNICLGQIKTQTKSNEITAIPELLD
;
A
#
# COMPACT_ATOMS: atom_id res chain seq x y z
N ALA A 1 7.28 6.89 -9.60
CA ALA A 1 6.30 5.92 -9.08
C ALA A 1 6.40 4.57 -9.81
N PHE A 2 5.34 3.75 -9.87
CA PHE A 2 5.44 2.27 -10.01
C PHE A 2 6.14 1.65 -11.24
N ARG A 3 6.46 2.41 -12.29
CA ARG A 3 7.22 1.88 -13.45
C ARG A 3 8.66 1.51 -13.09
N GLU A 4 9.20 2.10 -12.03
CA GLU A 4 10.55 1.87 -11.53
C GLU A 4 10.65 0.69 -10.57
N LEU A 5 9.50 0.12 -10.17
CA LEU A 5 9.48 -1.02 -9.26
C LEU A 5 10.02 -2.26 -9.98
N GLN A 6 11.21 -2.69 -9.57
CA GLN A 6 11.78 -3.93 -10.06
C GLN A 6 10.92 -5.12 -9.61
N ASP A 7 10.77 -6.11 -10.50
CA ASP A 7 10.02 -7.32 -10.20
C ASP A 7 10.92 -8.36 -9.54
N PRO A 8 10.83 -8.57 -8.20
CA PRO A 8 11.72 -9.46 -7.45
C PRO A 8 11.43 -10.94 -7.71
N ARG A 9 10.39 -11.27 -8.48
CA ARG A 9 10.04 -12.66 -8.80
C ARG A 9 11.06 -13.26 -9.76
N LYS A 10 11.27 -14.57 -9.65
CA LYS A 10 12.06 -15.33 -10.63
C LYS A 10 11.36 -15.27 -12.00
N GLU A 11 12.10 -15.00 -13.08
CA GLU A 11 11.57 -14.85 -14.46
C GLU A 11 10.58 -15.96 -14.86
N ARG A 12 10.96 -17.23 -14.67
CA ARG A 12 10.11 -18.40 -14.97
C ARG A 12 8.79 -18.48 -14.17
N LYS A 13 8.60 -17.64 -13.15
CA LYS A 13 7.39 -17.57 -12.31
C LYS A 13 6.56 -16.30 -12.58
N LYS A 14 6.87 -15.51 -13.61
CA LYS A 14 6.16 -14.27 -13.96
C LYS A 14 5.01 -14.52 -14.94
N LYS A 15 3.98 -15.26 -14.51
CA LYS A 15 2.77 -15.47 -15.33
C LYS A 15 1.92 -14.18 -15.44
N HIS A 16 1.81 -13.42 -14.36
CA HIS A 16 1.02 -12.17 -14.33
C HIS A 16 1.96 -10.97 -14.23
N LYS A 17 1.62 -9.88 -14.92
CA LYS A 17 2.36 -8.62 -14.81
C LYS A 17 2.33 -8.11 -13.37
N LEU A 18 3.48 -7.61 -12.90
CA LEU A 18 3.58 -7.11 -11.52
C LEU A 18 2.62 -5.95 -11.28
N LEU A 19 2.58 -5.01 -12.23
CA LEU A 19 1.73 -3.82 -12.13
C LEU A 19 0.23 -4.19 -12.09
N ASP A 20 -0.20 -5.19 -12.87
CA ASP A 20 -1.57 -5.70 -12.84
C ASP A 20 -1.93 -6.24 -11.45
N ILE A 21 -1.02 -6.98 -10.80
CA ILE A 21 -1.25 -7.51 -9.44
C ILE A 21 -1.37 -6.36 -8.44
N ILE A 22 -0.49 -5.35 -8.53
CA ILE A 22 -0.49 -4.22 -7.60
C ILE A 22 -1.77 -3.41 -7.74
N ILE A 23 -2.13 -3.00 -8.96
CA ILE A 23 -3.32 -2.18 -9.20
C ILE A 23 -4.59 -2.95 -8.83
N LEU A 24 -4.67 -4.25 -9.18
CA LEU A 24 -5.77 -5.11 -8.74
C LEU A 24 -5.92 -5.08 -7.22
N SER A 25 -4.81 -5.23 -6.49
CA SER A 25 -4.83 -5.30 -5.03
C SER A 25 -5.24 -3.97 -4.40
N VAL A 26 -4.72 -2.85 -4.91
CA VAL A 26 -5.10 -1.50 -4.43
C VAL A 26 -6.59 -1.25 -4.66
N LEU A 27 -7.10 -1.50 -5.88
CA LEU A 27 -8.52 -1.32 -6.19
C LEU A 27 -9.41 -2.21 -5.32
N SER A 28 -9.02 -3.46 -5.13
CA SER A 28 -9.77 -4.41 -4.30
C SER A 28 -9.86 -3.92 -2.85
N VAL A 29 -8.75 -3.47 -2.27
CA VAL A 29 -8.70 -2.97 -0.87
C VAL A 29 -9.52 -1.69 -0.73
N LEU A 30 -9.47 -0.77 -1.69
CA LEU A 30 -10.33 0.42 -1.71
C LEU A 30 -11.82 0.07 -1.78
N CYS A 31 -12.16 -1.06 -2.40
CA CYS A 31 -13.52 -1.60 -2.42
C CYS A 31 -13.85 -2.50 -1.21
N GLY A 32 -13.01 -2.53 -0.17
CA GLY A 32 -13.28 -3.24 1.08
C GLY A 32 -12.77 -4.69 1.13
N ALA A 33 -11.84 -5.08 0.25
CA ALA A 33 -11.17 -6.38 0.37
C ALA A 33 -10.20 -6.38 1.57
N GLU A 34 -10.38 -7.32 2.50
CA GLU A 34 -9.58 -7.42 3.74
C GLU A 34 -8.59 -8.60 3.75
N SER A 35 -8.61 -9.45 2.71
CA SER A 35 -7.76 -10.63 2.58
C SER A 35 -7.34 -10.92 1.14
N TYR A 36 -6.29 -11.71 0.93
CA TYR A 36 -5.85 -12.10 -0.42
C TYR A 36 -6.94 -12.90 -1.17
N ASP A 37 -7.72 -13.72 -0.46
CA ASP A 37 -8.89 -14.42 -1.02
C ASP A 37 -9.95 -13.43 -1.51
N SER A 38 -10.22 -12.38 -0.73
CA SER A 38 -11.18 -11.35 -1.12
C SER A 38 -10.69 -10.50 -2.31
N ILE A 39 -9.37 -10.30 -2.45
CA ILE A 39 -8.78 -9.66 -3.63
C ILE A 39 -8.97 -10.54 -4.88
N GLU A 40 -8.71 -11.85 -4.78
CA GLU A 40 -8.96 -12.78 -5.88
C GLU A 40 -10.45 -12.79 -6.26
N LEU A 41 -11.34 -12.82 -5.27
CA LEU A 41 -12.79 -12.79 -5.47
C LEU A 41 -13.25 -11.49 -6.15
N PHE A 42 -12.76 -10.33 -5.69
CA PHE A 42 -13.04 -9.04 -6.31
C PHE A 42 -12.58 -9.05 -7.77
N GLY A 43 -11.38 -9.55 -8.03
CA GLY A 43 -10.82 -9.65 -9.38
C GLY A 43 -11.68 -10.50 -10.31
N LYS A 44 -12.16 -11.65 -9.84
CA LYS A 44 -13.03 -12.55 -10.62
C LYS A 44 -14.40 -11.91 -10.88
N THR A 45 -14.99 -11.28 -9.86
CA THR A 45 -16.30 -10.64 -9.94
C THR A 45 -16.30 -9.43 -10.89
N ASN A 46 -15.22 -8.65 -10.89
CA ASN A 46 -15.12 -7.40 -11.65
C ASN A 46 -14.23 -7.52 -12.89
N LEU A 47 -13.98 -8.74 -13.40
CA LEU A 47 -13.03 -8.99 -14.49
C LEU A 47 -13.31 -8.15 -15.75
N ALA A 48 -14.58 -7.96 -16.11
CA ALA A 48 -14.96 -7.19 -17.29
C ALA A 48 -14.53 -5.73 -17.20
N PHE A 49 -14.73 -5.10 -16.03
CA PHE A 49 -14.27 -3.75 -15.74
C PHE A 49 -12.74 -3.68 -15.70
N LEU A 50 -12.09 -4.62 -15.00
CA LEU A 50 -10.64 -4.64 -14.85
C LEU A 50 -9.91 -4.80 -16.18
N LYS A 51 -10.47 -5.53 -17.14
CA LYS A 51 -9.89 -5.66 -18.49
C LYS A 51 -9.92 -4.37 -19.32
N GLN A 52 -10.69 -3.35 -18.90
CA GLN A 52 -10.68 -2.03 -19.55
C GLN A 52 -9.45 -1.21 -19.16
N ILE A 53 -8.85 -1.51 -18.01
CA ILE A 53 -7.73 -0.75 -17.42
C ILE A 53 -6.44 -1.56 -17.27
N LEU A 54 -6.53 -2.89 -17.18
CA LEU A 54 -5.41 -3.82 -16.99
C LEU A 54 -5.33 -4.83 -18.13
N GLU A 55 -4.11 -5.30 -18.43
CA GLU A 55 -3.91 -6.27 -19.50
C GLU A 55 -4.40 -7.67 -19.14
N LEU A 56 -4.11 -8.14 -17.92
CA LEU A 56 -4.57 -9.43 -17.37
C LEU A 56 -4.48 -10.59 -18.37
N LYS A 57 -3.37 -10.69 -19.14
CA LYS A 57 -3.18 -11.67 -20.22
C LYS A 57 -3.50 -13.11 -19.81
N ASN A 58 -3.22 -13.42 -18.55
CA ASN A 58 -3.39 -14.75 -17.96
C ASN A 58 -4.55 -14.83 -16.96
N GLY A 59 -5.48 -13.86 -17.01
CA GLY A 59 -6.59 -13.73 -16.07
C GLY A 59 -6.16 -13.20 -14.70
N ILE A 60 -7.06 -13.39 -13.73
CA ILE A 60 -6.87 -12.94 -12.34
C ILE A 60 -5.84 -13.86 -11.65
N PRO A 61 -4.79 -13.31 -11.02
CA PRO A 61 -3.86 -14.07 -10.20
C PRO A 61 -4.59 -14.68 -8.99
N SER A 62 -4.20 -15.89 -8.58
CA SER A 62 -4.73 -16.49 -7.35
C SER A 62 -4.29 -15.72 -6.10
N HIS A 63 -5.02 -15.88 -4.99
CA HIS A 63 -4.66 -15.34 -3.68
C HIS A 63 -3.24 -15.72 -3.27
N ASP A 64 -2.81 -16.98 -3.52
CA ASP A 64 -1.42 -17.42 -3.31
C ASP A 64 -0.40 -16.62 -4.12
N THR A 65 -0.74 -16.29 -5.37
CA THR A 65 0.15 -15.52 -6.24
C THR A 65 0.25 -14.08 -5.75
N ILE A 66 -0.86 -13.48 -5.35
CA ILE A 66 -0.92 -12.13 -4.80
C ILE A 66 -0.13 -12.07 -3.49
N ASN A 67 -0.43 -12.95 -2.53
CA ASN A 67 0.27 -13.05 -1.25
C ASN A 67 1.78 -13.16 -1.47
N ARG A 68 2.22 -14.13 -2.27
CA ARG A 68 3.65 -14.34 -2.56
C ARG A 68 4.32 -13.11 -3.16
N VAL A 69 3.63 -12.32 -4.00
CA VAL A 69 4.19 -11.07 -4.54
C VAL A 69 4.41 -10.07 -3.41
N PHE A 70 3.42 -9.83 -2.56
CA PHE A 70 3.56 -8.89 -1.45
C PHE A 70 4.56 -9.36 -0.40
N SER A 71 4.70 -10.67 -0.16
CA SER A 71 5.68 -11.20 0.80
C SER A 71 7.14 -10.98 0.38
N ILE A 72 7.41 -10.78 -0.91
CA ILE A 72 8.78 -10.60 -1.43
C ILE A 72 9.08 -9.16 -1.87
N LEU A 73 8.06 -8.31 -1.99
CA LEU A 73 8.25 -6.91 -2.33
C LEU A 73 9.00 -6.21 -1.20
N ASN A 74 9.94 -5.34 -1.56
CA ASN A 74 10.59 -4.49 -0.58
C ASN A 74 9.54 -3.48 -0.05
N PRO A 75 9.20 -3.52 1.25
CA PRO A 75 8.13 -2.69 1.80
C PRO A 75 8.46 -1.20 1.70
N ARG A 76 9.73 -0.81 1.89
CA ARG A 76 10.14 0.60 1.86
C ARG A 76 10.10 1.16 0.44
N THR A 77 10.61 0.42 -0.54
CA THR A 77 10.51 0.82 -1.95
C THR A 77 9.05 0.92 -2.40
N PHE A 78 8.22 -0.04 -2.01
CA PHE A 78 6.80 -0.01 -2.34
C PHE A 78 6.11 1.21 -1.72
N GLU A 79 6.34 1.47 -0.44
CA GLU A 79 5.81 2.64 0.28
C GLU A 79 6.21 3.95 -0.41
N CYS A 80 7.50 4.15 -0.71
CA CYS A 80 7.95 5.38 -1.37
C CYS A 80 7.24 5.59 -2.71
N LEU A 81 7.17 4.56 -3.56
CA LEU A 81 6.51 4.67 -4.86
C LEU A 81 4.99 4.86 -4.75
N PHE A 82 4.37 4.27 -3.73
CA PHE A 82 2.95 4.47 -3.44
C PHE A 82 2.67 5.91 -3.01
N MET A 83 3.48 6.45 -2.10
CA MET A 83 3.37 7.83 -1.63
C MET A 83 3.64 8.84 -2.75
N GLU A 84 4.64 8.61 -3.59
CA GLU A 84 4.87 9.41 -4.79
C GLU A 84 3.63 9.46 -5.68
N TRP A 85 3.04 8.29 -5.97
CA TRP A 85 1.83 8.22 -6.77
C TRP A 85 0.65 8.91 -6.10
N ALA A 86 0.42 8.66 -4.80
CA ALA A 86 -0.64 9.29 -4.04
C ALA A 86 -0.51 10.82 -4.09
N ASN A 87 0.69 11.36 -3.89
CA ASN A 87 0.96 12.79 -3.97
C ASN A 87 0.69 13.39 -5.36
N THR A 88 0.67 12.61 -6.44
CA THR A 88 0.24 13.11 -7.76
C THR A 88 -1.26 13.41 -7.85
N LEU A 89 -2.05 12.89 -6.91
CA LEU A 89 -3.50 13.13 -6.83
C LEU A 89 -3.84 14.46 -6.13
N LYS A 90 -2.86 15.09 -5.47
CA LYS A 90 -3.02 16.37 -4.80
C LYS A 90 -3.37 17.48 -5.79
N ASP A 91 -4.35 18.30 -5.45
CA ASP A 91 -4.62 19.52 -6.22
C ASP A 91 -3.62 20.61 -5.80
N SER A 92 -2.71 20.96 -6.71
CA SER A 92 -1.67 21.98 -6.47
C SER A 92 -2.23 23.40 -6.30
N LYS A 93 -3.50 23.63 -6.62
CA LYS A 93 -4.18 24.92 -6.45
C LYS A 93 -4.74 25.10 -5.04
N VAL A 94 -4.86 24.02 -4.28
CA VAL A 94 -5.38 24.07 -2.92
C VAL A 94 -4.24 24.38 -1.96
N LEU A 95 -4.35 25.52 -1.28
CA LEU A 95 -3.44 25.90 -0.21
C LEU A 95 -3.67 24.98 0.99
N GLU A 96 -2.61 24.31 1.44
CA GLU A 96 -2.66 23.48 2.63
C GLU A 96 -2.53 24.36 3.88
N HIS A 97 -3.67 24.69 4.48
CA HIS A 97 -3.70 25.47 5.72
C HIS A 97 -3.43 24.62 6.96
N VAL A 98 -3.81 23.34 6.93
CA VAL A 98 -3.73 22.43 8.07
C VAL A 98 -3.21 21.06 7.62
N ILE A 99 -2.13 20.63 8.27
CA ILE A 99 -1.64 19.25 8.21
C ILE A 99 -1.88 18.64 9.59
N ALA A 100 -2.76 17.64 9.65
CA ALA A 100 -3.04 16.91 10.89
C ALA A 100 -1.99 15.82 11.09
N ILE A 101 -1.49 15.69 12.31
CA ILE A 101 -0.52 14.66 12.70
C ILE A 101 -1.20 13.75 13.70
N ASP A 102 -1.23 12.44 13.42
CA ASP A 102 -1.90 11.48 14.29
C ASP A 102 -1.20 10.12 14.35
N GLY A 103 -1.27 9.48 15.51
CA GLY A 103 -0.73 8.16 15.79
C GLY A 103 -1.78 7.06 15.61
N LYS A 104 -1.48 6.05 14.80
CA LYS A 104 -2.34 4.87 14.58
C LYS A 104 -1.61 3.59 14.95
N THR A 105 -2.36 2.64 15.49
CA THR A 105 -1.89 1.25 15.63
C THR A 105 -2.50 0.41 14.53
N VAL A 106 -1.67 -0.27 13.74
CA VAL A 106 -2.15 -1.11 12.64
C VAL A 106 -2.87 -2.33 13.21
N HIS A 107 -4.16 -2.47 12.87
CA HIS A 107 -4.96 -3.60 13.31
C HIS A 107 -4.38 -4.93 12.80
N GLY A 108 -4.37 -5.97 13.65
CA GLY A 108 -3.83 -7.28 13.29
C GLY A 108 -2.31 -7.37 13.17
N SER A 109 -1.55 -6.30 13.44
CA SER A 109 -0.08 -6.28 13.28
C SER A 109 0.70 -6.89 14.44
N LYS A 110 0.03 -7.24 15.55
CA LYS A 110 0.67 -7.89 16.70
C LYS A 110 0.93 -9.35 16.37
N ASP A 111 2.18 -9.78 16.54
CA ASP A 111 2.56 -11.18 16.38
C ASP A 111 2.95 -11.77 17.74
N ASN A 112 2.07 -12.59 18.30
CA ASN A 112 2.33 -13.28 19.57
C ASN A 112 3.34 -14.43 19.41
N PHE A 113 3.42 -15.07 18.23
CA PHE A 113 4.30 -16.21 17.99
C PHE A 113 5.76 -15.75 17.92
N HIS A 114 6.02 -14.63 17.24
CA HIS A 114 7.34 -14.01 17.18
C HIS A 114 7.58 -12.93 18.24
N HIS A 115 6.69 -12.80 19.25
CA HIS A 115 6.76 -11.79 20.30
C HIS A 115 6.97 -10.34 19.79
N THR A 116 6.39 -10.02 18.64
CA THR A 116 6.51 -8.69 18.03
C THR A 116 5.38 -7.79 18.52
N SER A 117 5.77 -6.59 19.00
CA SER A 117 4.80 -5.56 19.41
C SER A 117 3.98 -5.06 18.22
N PRO A 118 2.77 -4.54 18.45
CA PRO A 118 1.97 -3.92 17.39
C PRO A 118 2.76 -2.84 16.64
N ILE A 119 2.45 -2.68 15.35
CA ILE A 119 3.03 -1.61 14.55
C ILE A 119 2.28 -0.32 14.87
N HIS A 120 3.03 0.65 15.40
CA HIS A 120 2.58 2.01 15.61
C HIS A 120 3.13 2.91 14.51
N LEU A 121 2.25 3.70 13.88
CA LEU A 121 2.55 4.62 12.79
C LEU A 121 2.15 6.03 13.21
N VAL A 122 2.95 7.03 12.82
CA VAL A 122 2.55 8.44 12.82
C VAL A 122 2.37 8.86 11.37
N HIS A 123 1.27 9.53 11.06
CA HIS A 123 0.97 9.98 9.70
C HIS A 123 0.68 11.48 9.65
N ALA A 124 1.04 12.09 8.53
CA ALA A 124 0.74 13.47 8.19
C ALA A 124 -0.40 13.50 7.18
N TRP A 125 -1.53 14.09 7.56
CA TRP A 125 -2.75 14.12 6.77
C TRP A 125 -3.06 15.54 6.29
N SER A 126 -3.15 15.71 4.97
CA SER A 126 -3.63 16.95 4.35
C SER A 126 -5.16 16.98 4.44
N VAL A 127 -5.70 17.83 5.31
CA VAL A 127 -7.15 17.92 5.53
C VAL A 127 -7.87 18.34 4.25
N GLU A 128 -7.33 19.32 3.55
CA GLU A 128 -7.95 19.87 2.34
C GLU A 128 -7.91 18.89 1.16
N ASN A 129 -6.81 18.15 1.00
CA ASN A 129 -6.66 17.18 -0.10
C ASN A 129 -7.17 15.78 0.25
N ASN A 130 -7.57 15.54 1.50
CA ASN A 130 -7.97 14.22 2.00
C ASN A 130 -6.97 13.12 1.67
N ILE A 131 -5.68 13.40 1.86
CA ILE A 131 -4.60 12.48 1.52
C ILE A 131 -3.52 12.44 2.59
N CYS A 132 -2.93 11.26 2.76
CA CYS A 132 -1.73 11.07 3.57
C CYS A 132 -0.52 11.60 2.79
N LEU A 133 0.20 12.56 3.36
CA LEU A 133 1.40 13.18 2.78
C LEU A 133 2.67 12.38 3.14
N GLY A 134 2.66 11.71 4.28
CA GLY A 134 3.77 10.93 4.79
C GLY A 134 3.35 10.06 5.97
N GLN A 135 4.08 8.98 6.19
CA GLN A 135 3.93 8.16 7.39
C GLN A 135 5.28 7.60 7.84
N ILE A 136 5.40 7.36 9.13
CA ILE A 136 6.58 6.76 9.73
C ILE A 136 6.20 5.77 10.83
N LYS A 137 6.92 4.64 10.89
CA LYS A 137 6.80 3.67 11.98
C LYS A 137 7.57 4.15 13.19
N THR A 138 6.91 4.22 14.35
CA THR A 138 7.59 4.54 15.60
C THR A 138 8.45 3.35 16.05
N GLN A 139 9.59 3.65 16.68
CA GLN A 139 10.44 2.60 17.23
C GLN A 139 9.76 1.94 18.44
N THR A 140 10.03 0.66 18.68
CA THR A 140 9.36 -0.19 19.68
C THR A 140 9.38 0.35 21.12
N LYS A 141 10.33 1.22 21.47
CA LYS A 141 10.44 1.89 22.78
C LYS A 141 10.32 3.41 22.72
N SER A 142 10.00 3.97 21.55
CA SER A 142 9.91 5.41 21.35
C SER A 142 8.45 5.88 21.28
N ASN A 143 8.26 7.20 21.39
CA ASN A 143 6.97 7.86 21.37
C ASN A 143 6.82 8.72 20.11
N GLU A 144 5.58 9.11 19.82
CA GLU A 144 5.21 9.94 18.67
C GLU A 144 6.02 11.24 18.61
N ILE A 145 6.36 11.83 19.76
CA ILE A 145 7.13 13.08 19.88
C ILE A 145 8.46 13.01 19.11
N THR A 146 9.15 11.87 19.16
CA THR A 146 10.42 11.68 18.44
C THR A 146 10.26 11.38 16.96
N ALA A 147 9.11 10.83 16.55
CA ALA A 147 8.85 10.45 15.17
C ALA A 147 8.32 11.61 14.32
N ILE A 148 7.68 12.60 14.96
CA ILE A 148 7.12 13.77 14.28
C ILE A 148 8.19 14.61 13.56
N PRO A 149 9.36 14.94 14.16
CA PRO A 149 10.41 15.65 13.44
C PRO A 149 10.87 14.92 12.17
N GLU A 150 11.13 13.61 12.27
CA GLU A 150 11.56 12.78 11.12
C GLU A 150 10.50 12.69 10.02
N LEU A 151 9.22 12.84 10.37
CA LEU A 151 8.11 12.88 9.41
C LEU A 151 8.00 14.23 8.67
N LEU A 152 8.49 15.32 9.28
CA LEU A 152 8.38 16.68 8.74
C LEU A 152 9.63 17.13 7.98
N ASP A 153 10.75 16.43 8.14
CA ASP A 153 12.00 16.63 7.41
C ASP A 153 11.91 16.15 5.94
#